data_AF-A0A959GP31-F1
#
_entry.id   AF-A0A959GP31-F1
#
_cell.length_a   1.000
_cell.length_b   1.000
_cell.length_c   1.000
_cell.angle_alpha   90.00
_cell.angle_beta   90.00
_cell.angle_gamma   90.00
#
_symmetry.space_group_name_H-M   'P 1'
#
loop_
_entity.id
_entity.type
_entity.pdbx_description
1 polymer ?
#
loop_
_entity_poly.entity_id
_entity_poly.type
_entity_poly.pdbx_seq_one_letter_code
_entity_poly.pdbx_strand_id
1 'polypeptide(L)'
;MHQSKLIELLRQLSTRQLSRFGEFLQSPYFNKNTENCLFFNYLNAFAPAFEGPELEKDAVIRANPTGAELDERTLFYRMNELMQLLEQFLSVEYLKEQPLEEQWALMETYRKLGLDKHYNTARKRARKWLDKYPFQDAAFLQWQYRLAELEDRYAQRYDRKYREELQRAADALDRAYL
;
A
#
# COMPACT_ATOMS: atom_id res chain seq x y z
N MET A 1 -20.83 15.87 -9.55
CA MET A 1 -19.56 15.09 -9.49
C MET A 1 -19.76 13.56 -9.43
N HIS A 2 -20.99 13.06 -9.56
CA HIS A 2 -21.35 11.65 -9.29
C HIS A 2 -20.68 10.59 -10.16
N GLN A 3 -20.21 10.96 -11.36
CA GLN A 3 -19.56 10.07 -12.31
C GLN A 3 -18.03 10.21 -12.29
N SER A 4 -17.48 10.89 -11.29
CA SER A 4 -16.03 10.98 -11.16
C SER A 4 -15.46 9.65 -10.64
N LYS A 5 -14.26 9.31 -11.11
CA LYS A 5 -13.49 8.15 -10.64
C LYS A 5 -13.34 8.11 -9.12
N LEU A 6 -13.23 9.29 -8.49
CA LEU A 6 -13.16 9.45 -7.05
C LEU A 6 -14.41 8.89 -6.35
N ILE A 7 -15.60 9.33 -6.78
CA ILE A 7 -16.85 8.90 -6.17
C ILE A 7 -17.11 7.41 -6.46
N GLU A 8 -16.79 6.96 -7.67
CA GLU A 8 -16.88 5.54 -8.03
C GLU A 8 -16.04 4.66 -7.08
N LEU A 9 -14.79 5.06 -6.81
CA LEU A 9 -13.89 4.32 -5.93
C LEU A 9 -14.35 4.38 -4.46
N LEU A 10 -14.78 5.55 -3.97
CA LEU A 10 -15.29 5.71 -2.61
C LEU A 10 -16.53 4.83 -2.35
N ARG A 11 -17.40 4.66 -3.34
CA ARG A 11 -18.59 3.79 -3.27
C ARG A 11 -18.26 2.32 -3.03
N GLN A 12 -17.07 1.86 -3.45
CA GLN A 12 -16.65 0.46 -3.29
C GLN A 12 -16.03 0.16 -1.92
N LEU A 13 -15.75 1.19 -1.11
CA LEU A 13 -15.12 1.02 0.18
C LEU A 13 -16.15 0.61 1.24
N SER A 14 -15.77 -0.37 2.05
CA SER A 14 -16.52 -0.69 3.28
C SER A 14 -16.49 0.48 4.26
N THR A 15 -17.46 0.53 5.19
CA THR A 15 -17.47 1.51 6.29
C THR A 15 -16.16 1.53 7.07
N ARG A 16 -15.54 0.37 7.26
CA ARG A 16 -14.23 0.25 7.92
C ARG A 16 -13.12 0.90 7.11
N GLN A 17 -13.10 0.70 5.78
CA GLN A 17 -12.09 1.33 4.91
C GLN A 17 -12.29 2.84 4.83
N LEU A 18 -13.52 3.34 4.76
CA LEU A 18 -13.83 4.78 4.81
C LEU A 18 -13.32 5.42 6.11
N SER A 19 -13.56 4.78 7.26
CA SER A 19 -13.05 5.26 8.55
C SER A 19 -11.52 5.34 8.56
N ARG A 20 -10.85 4.27 8.11
CA ARG A 20 -9.38 4.22 8.05
C ARG A 20 -8.80 5.19 7.04
N PHE A 21 -9.50 5.47 5.94
CA PHE A 21 -9.10 6.49 5.00
C PHE A 21 -9.17 7.90 5.63
N GLY A 22 -10.19 8.16 6.44
CA GLY A 22 -10.27 9.39 7.25
C GLY A 22 -9.06 9.53 8.20
N GLU A 23 -8.66 8.46 8.90
CA GLU A 23 -7.46 8.45 9.74
C GLU A 23 -6.17 8.66 8.91
N PHE A 24 -6.09 8.04 7.73
CA PHE A 24 -4.97 8.20 6.81
C PHE A 24 -4.82 9.66 6.35
N LEU A 25 -5.91 10.34 6.03
CA LEU A 25 -5.90 11.76 5.66
C LEU A 25 -5.47 12.68 6.81
N GLN A 26 -5.71 12.29 8.06
CA GLN A 26 -5.25 13.04 9.23
C GLN A 26 -3.75 12.81 9.54
N SER A 27 -3.10 11.85 8.87
CA SER A 27 -1.69 11.57 9.08
C SER A 27 -0.81 12.62 8.39
N PRO A 28 0.00 13.40 9.14
CA PRO A 28 0.90 14.40 8.56
C PRO A 28 2.04 13.77 7.72
N TYR A 29 2.23 12.45 7.84
CA TYR A 29 3.16 11.71 7.01
C TYR A 29 2.65 11.56 5.56
N PHE A 30 1.34 11.38 5.37
CA PHE A 30 0.73 11.16 4.06
C PHE A 30 0.06 12.41 3.51
N ASN A 31 -0.62 13.18 4.36
CA ASN A 31 -1.34 14.38 3.97
C ASN A 31 -0.97 15.55 4.88
N LYS A 32 -0.44 16.60 4.27
CA LYS A 32 -0.13 17.87 4.95
C LYS A 32 -1.22 18.91 4.83
N ASN A 33 -2.19 18.69 3.93
CA ASN A 33 -3.23 19.64 3.61
C ASN A 33 -4.54 19.29 4.34
N THR A 34 -4.92 20.11 5.31
CA THR A 34 -6.15 19.92 6.08
C THR A 34 -7.41 20.07 5.24
N GLU A 35 -7.34 20.77 4.10
CA GLU A 35 -8.47 20.90 3.17
C GLU A 35 -8.91 19.53 2.62
N ASN A 36 -7.98 18.60 2.41
CA ASN A 36 -8.31 17.25 1.94
C ASN A 36 -9.13 16.46 2.98
N CYS A 37 -8.86 16.68 4.28
CA CYS A 37 -9.66 16.11 5.36
C CYS A 37 -11.07 16.69 5.37
N LEU A 38 -11.18 18.03 5.28
CA LEU A 38 -12.48 18.71 5.28
C LEU A 38 -13.32 18.30 4.07
N PHE A 39 -12.69 18.24 2.89
CA PHE A 39 -13.34 17.82 1.67
C PHE A 39 -13.82 16.36 1.74
N PHE A 40 -12.97 15.44 2.22
CA PHE A 40 -13.40 14.07 2.45
C PHE A 40 -14.54 13.96 3.46
N ASN A 41 -14.48 14.68 4.58
CA ASN A 41 -15.55 14.66 5.59
C ASN A 41 -16.90 15.10 5.01
N TYR A 42 -16.89 16.13 4.15
CA TYR A 42 -18.07 16.55 3.42
C TYR A 42 -18.61 15.44 2.52
N LEU A 43 -17.76 14.79 1.71
CA LEU A 43 -18.18 13.69 0.83
C LEU A 43 -18.67 12.47 1.63
N ASN A 44 -18.02 12.15 2.75
CA ASN A 44 -18.31 10.99 3.58
C ASN A 44 -19.68 11.09 4.29
N ALA A 45 -20.25 12.29 4.42
CA ALA A 45 -21.62 12.48 4.90
C ALA A 45 -22.67 11.81 4.00
N PHE A 46 -22.33 11.54 2.75
CA PHE A 46 -23.21 10.90 1.76
C PHE A 46 -22.93 9.40 1.59
N ALA A 47 -22.03 8.81 2.39
CA ALA A 47 -21.79 7.37 2.37
C ALA A 47 -23.05 6.58 2.82
N PRO A 48 -23.27 5.36 2.30
CA PRO A 48 -22.44 4.62 1.34
C PRO A 48 -22.78 4.89 -0.13
N ALA A 49 -23.89 5.59 -0.41
CA ALA A 49 -24.37 5.77 -1.78
C ALA A 49 -23.53 6.81 -2.56
N PHE A 50 -23.06 7.86 -1.89
CA PHE A 50 -22.40 9.01 -2.53
C PHE A 50 -23.24 9.58 -3.69
N GLU A 51 -24.52 9.79 -3.39
CA GLU A 51 -25.56 10.31 -4.28
C GLU A 51 -26.29 11.50 -3.62
N GLY A 52 -26.98 12.30 -4.42
CA GLY A 52 -27.70 13.49 -3.96
C GLY A 52 -27.23 14.79 -4.65
N PRO A 53 -28.15 15.75 -4.89
CA PRO A 53 -27.84 16.99 -5.61
C PRO A 53 -26.75 17.83 -4.96
N GLU A 54 -26.44 17.61 -3.68
CA GLU A 54 -25.38 18.27 -2.94
C GLU A 54 -23.99 17.92 -3.47
N LEU A 55 -23.81 16.74 -4.07
CA LEU A 55 -22.56 16.33 -4.70
C LEU A 55 -22.45 16.80 -6.16
N GLU A 56 -23.40 17.61 -6.64
CA GLU A 56 -23.23 18.30 -7.91
C GLU A 56 -22.19 19.40 -7.81
N LYS A 57 -21.47 19.63 -8.91
CA LYS A 57 -20.29 20.51 -8.94
C LYS A 57 -20.59 21.88 -8.32
N ASP A 58 -21.69 22.49 -8.75
CA ASP A 58 -22.10 23.82 -8.32
C ASP A 58 -22.60 23.85 -6.87
N ALA A 59 -23.15 22.73 -6.38
CA ALA A 59 -23.58 22.59 -4.99
C ALA A 59 -22.37 22.46 -4.06
N VAL A 60 -21.37 21.66 -4.44
CA VAL A 60 -20.10 21.53 -3.69
C VAL A 60 -19.34 22.84 -3.64
N ILE A 61 -19.23 23.54 -4.78
CA ILE A 61 -18.62 24.88 -4.86
C ILE A 61 -19.31 25.85 -3.90
N ARG A 62 -20.64 25.88 -3.90
CA ARG A 62 -21.44 26.74 -3.03
C ARG A 62 -21.32 26.37 -1.56
N ALA A 63 -21.31 25.07 -1.25
CA ALA A 63 -21.14 24.58 0.11
C ALA A 63 -19.77 24.93 0.68
N ASN A 64 -18.75 25.08 -0.19
CA ASN A 64 -17.38 25.41 0.14
C ASN A 64 -16.88 24.70 1.41
N PRO A 65 -16.81 23.35 1.40
CA PRO A 65 -16.58 22.57 2.61
C PRO A 65 -15.21 22.83 3.26
N THR A 66 -14.26 23.39 2.51
CA THR A 66 -12.91 23.72 3.00
C THR A 66 -12.82 25.13 3.59
N GLY A 67 -13.79 26.01 3.28
CA GLY A 67 -13.76 27.43 3.62
C GLY A 67 -12.77 28.26 2.79
N ALA A 68 -12.01 27.65 1.88
CA ALA A 68 -11.08 28.32 0.98
C ALA A 68 -11.78 28.74 -0.32
N GLU A 69 -11.13 29.53 -1.18
CA GLU A 69 -11.72 29.87 -2.48
C GLU A 69 -11.86 28.61 -3.34
N LEU A 70 -13.11 28.20 -3.59
CA LEU A 70 -13.44 27.01 -4.36
C LEU A 70 -14.13 27.44 -5.65
N ASP A 71 -13.44 27.27 -6.78
CA ASP A 71 -13.98 27.41 -8.12
C ASP A 71 -13.95 26.04 -8.82
N GLU A 72 -14.36 25.99 -10.09
CA GLU A 72 -14.34 24.75 -10.85
C GLU A 72 -12.94 24.13 -10.99
N ARG A 73 -11.91 24.98 -11.16
CA ARG A 73 -10.53 24.54 -11.34
C ARG A 73 -9.95 24.01 -10.03
N THR A 74 -10.14 24.74 -8.93
CA THR A 74 -9.65 24.33 -7.61
C THR A 74 -10.42 23.12 -7.10
N LEU A 75 -11.72 22.97 -7.40
CA LEU A 75 -12.46 21.75 -7.13
C LEU A 75 -11.87 20.54 -7.87
N PHE A 76 -11.62 20.66 -9.18
CA PHE A 76 -11.00 19.57 -9.94
C PHE A 76 -9.62 19.18 -9.38
N TYR A 77 -8.82 20.18 -9.00
CA TYR A 77 -7.55 19.95 -8.34
C TYR A 77 -7.71 19.19 -7.00
N ARG A 78 -8.66 19.60 -6.17
CA ARG A 78 -8.96 18.93 -4.89
C ARG A 78 -9.45 17.51 -5.07
N MET A 79 -10.28 17.25 -6.07
CA MET A 79 -10.70 15.89 -6.42
C MET A 79 -9.52 15.00 -6.82
N ASN A 80 -8.59 15.53 -7.62
CA ASN A 80 -7.40 14.78 -8.03
C ASN A 80 -6.44 14.52 -6.87
N GLU A 81 -6.20 15.49 -5.99
CA GLU A 81 -5.40 15.27 -4.79
C GLU A 81 -6.02 14.19 -3.89
N LEU A 82 -7.33 14.27 -3.64
CA LEU A 82 -8.01 13.30 -2.80
C LEU A 82 -8.00 11.90 -3.44
N MET A 83 -8.12 11.82 -4.77
CA MET A 83 -7.99 10.56 -5.51
C MET A 83 -6.59 9.94 -5.34
N GLN A 84 -5.52 10.75 -5.48
CA GLN A 84 -4.15 10.27 -5.28
C GLN A 84 -3.92 9.75 -3.85
N LEU A 85 -4.43 10.46 -2.85
CA LEU A 85 -4.38 10.03 -1.45
C LEU A 85 -5.14 8.72 -1.24
N LEU A 86 -6.28 8.56 -1.92
CA LEU A 86 -7.07 7.33 -1.85
C LEU A 86 -6.34 6.13 -2.49
N GLU A 87 -5.73 6.32 -3.65
CA GLU A 87 -4.90 5.28 -4.31
C GLU A 87 -3.69 4.91 -3.45
N GLN A 88 -3.05 5.89 -2.81
CA GLN A 88 -1.95 5.66 -1.88
C GLN A 88 -2.41 4.88 -0.64
N PHE A 89 -3.56 5.25 -0.07
CA PHE A 89 -4.17 4.52 1.04
C PHE A 89 -4.41 3.06 0.67
N LEU A 90 -5.07 2.78 -0.46
CA LEU A 90 -5.34 1.43 -0.91
C LEU A 90 -4.06 0.61 -1.11
N SER A 91 -3.01 1.23 -1.66
CA SER A 91 -1.70 0.59 -1.83
C SER A 91 -1.06 0.23 -0.49
N VAL A 92 -1.11 1.15 0.49
CA VAL A 92 -0.57 0.91 1.85
C VAL A 92 -1.35 -0.20 2.55
N GLU A 93 -2.67 -0.20 2.44
CA GLU A 93 -3.54 -1.20 3.04
C GLU A 93 -3.27 -2.59 2.44
N TYR A 94 -3.19 -2.68 1.12
CA TYR A 94 -2.86 -3.92 0.43
C TYR A 94 -1.49 -4.46 0.87
N LEU A 95 -0.45 -3.61 0.93
CA LEU A 95 0.89 -4.05 1.33
C LEU A 95 0.97 -4.48 2.80
N LYS A 96 0.20 -3.85 3.69
CA LYS A 96 0.10 -4.27 5.11
C LYS A 96 -0.49 -5.66 5.26
N GLU A 97 -1.31 -6.10 4.31
CA GLU A 97 -1.89 -7.44 4.28
C GLU A 97 -0.94 -8.49 3.67
N GLN A 98 0.30 -8.12 3.31
CA GLN A 98 1.31 -9.01 2.74
C GLN A 98 2.50 -9.20 3.70
N PRO A 99 2.43 -10.14 4.67
CA PRO A 99 3.46 -10.31 5.69
C PRO A 99 4.86 -10.59 5.11
N LEU A 100 4.96 -11.31 3.99
CA LEU A 100 6.25 -11.55 3.35
C LEU A 100 6.84 -10.30 2.71
N GLU A 101 6.05 -9.46 2.03
CA GLU A 101 6.56 -8.20 1.49
C GLU A 101 7.05 -7.29 2.63
N GLU A 102 6.32 -7.24 3.75
CA GLU A 102 6.75 -6.47 4.92
C GLU A 102 8.10 -6.95 5.44
N GLN A 103 8.27 -8.27 5.67
CA GLN A 103 9.55 -8.79 6.16
C GLN A 103 10.68 -8.61 5.14
N TRP A 104 10.40 -8.79 3.84
CA TRP A 104 11.37 -8.58 2.77
C TRP A 104 11.86 -7.12 2.74
N ALA A 105 10.94 -6.14 2.83
CA ALA A 105 11.27 -4.72 2.86
C ALA A 105 12.13 -4.35 4.09
N LEU A 106 11.82 -4.93 5.26
CA LEU A 106 12.63 -4.77 6.46
C LEU A 106 14.02 -5.38 6.29
N MET A 107 14.12 -6.59 5.74
CA MET A 107 15.41 -7.24 5.45
C MET A 107 16.28 -6.39 4.52
N GLU A 108 15.73 -5.91 3.40
CA GLU A 108 16.50 -5.07 2.46
C GLU A 108 16.95 -3.76 3.10
N THR A 109 16.08 -3.13 3.90
CA THR A 109 16.42 -1.91 4.65
C THR A 109 17.53 -2.17 5.67
N TYR A 110 17.42 -3.21 6.50
CA TYR A 110 18.44 -3.55 7.49
C TYR A 110 19.77 -3.97 6.85
N ARG A 111 19.73 -4.65 5.70
CA ARG A 111 20.93 -4.96 4.91
C ARG A 111 21.62 -3.69 4.44
N LYS A 112 20.88 -2.71 3.90
CA LYS A 112 21.45 -1.41 3.47
C LYS A 112 22.05 -0.63 4.64
N LEU A 113 21.40 -0.66 5.79
CA LEU A 113 21.86 0.04 7.00
C LEU A 113 22.98 -0.70 7.77
N GLY A 114 23.28 -1.96 7.44
CA GLY A 114 24.28 -2.77 8.17
C GLY A 114 23.81 -3.23 9.55
N LEU A 115 22.51 -3.43 9.73
CA LEU A 115 21.89 -3.80 11.00
C LEU A 115 21.66 -5.31 11.08
N ASP A 116 22.74 -6.09 11.23
CA ASP A 116 22.72 -7.56 11.12
C ASP A 116 21.76 -8.27 12.08
N LYS A 117 21.69 -7.81 13.34
CA LYS A 117 20.76 -8.40 14.33
C LYS A 117 19.30 -8.20 13.92
N HIS A 118 18.98 -7.03 13.36
CA HIS A 118 17.65 -6.70 12.86
C HIS A 118 17.32 -7.50 11.60
N TYR A 119 18.28 -7.56 10.66
CA TYR A 119 18.18 -8.39 9.46
C TYR A 119 17.85 -9.86 9.81
N ASN A 120 18.63 -10.47 10.70
CA ASN A 120 18.43 -11.85 11.11
C ASN A 120 17.08 -12.09 11.80
N THR A 121 16.57 -11.10 12.52
CA THR A 121 15.24 -11.16 13.15
C THR A 121 14.13 -11.15 12.09
N ALA A 122 14.21 -10.24 11.12
CA ALA A 122 13.26 -10.17 10.01
C ALA A 122 13.32 -11.44 9.13
N ARG A 123 14.53 -11.94 8.84
CA ARG A 123 14.75 -13.21 8.13
C ARG A 123 14.06 -14.39 8.79
N LYS A 124 14.21 -14.54 10.11
CA LYS A 124 13.54 -15.61 10.87
C LYS A 124 12.01 -15.51 10.77
N ARG A 125 11.45 -14.30 10.77
CA ARG A 125 10.01 -14.08 10.61
C ARG A 125 9.53 -14.43 9.20
N ALA A 126 10.26 -14.00 8.17
CA ALA A 126 9.97 -14.34 6.78
C ALA A 126 9.97 -15.86 6.57
N ARG A 127 11.02 -16.55 7.05
CA ARG A 127 11.12 -18.00 6.92
C ARG A 127 9.99 -18.73 7.66
N LYS A 128 9.70 -18.32 8.90
CA LYS A 128 8.60 -18.91 9.68
C LYS A 128 7.23 -18.71 9.02
N TRP A 129 7.02 -17.61 8.32
CA TRP A 129 5.80 -17.40 7.55
C TRP A 129 5.76 -18.34 6.35
N LEU A 130 6.87 -18.43 5.59
CA LEU A 130 6.99 -19.29 4.42
C LEU A 130 6.79 -20.77 4.78
N ASP A 131 7.39 -21.24 5.87
CA ASP A 131 7.25 -22.62 6.36
C ASP A 131 5.80 -22.97 6.77
N LYS A 132 4.98 -21.96 7.07
CA LYS A 132 3.56 -22.11 7.41
C LYS A 132 2.62 -21.87 6.23
N TYR A 133 3.15 -21.47 5.08
CA TYR A 133 2.34 -21.19 3.91
C TYR A 133 1.66 -22.49 3.45
N PRO A 134 0.32 -22.52 3.34
CA PRO A 134 -0.43 -23.77 3.21
C PRO A 134 -0.31 -24.45 1.84
N PHE A 135 0.21 -23.75 0.83
CA PHE A 135 0.27 -24.22 -0.56
C PHE A 135 1.71 -24.27 -1.06
N GLN A 136 2.02 -25.21 -1.94
CA GLN A 136 3.31 -25.26 -2.66
C GLN A 136 3.07 -24.87 -4.12
N ASP A 137 2.46 -23.72 -4.32
CA ASP A 137 2.11 -23.19 -5.64
C ASP A 137 3.22 -22.28 -6.20
N ALA A 138 2.97 -21.70 -7.38
CA ALA A 138 3.90 -20.77 -8.01
C ALA A 138 4.24 -19.58 -7.11
N ALA A 139 3.28 -19.10 -6.30
CA ALA A 139 3.53 -18.00 -5.38
C ALA A 139 4.53 -18.42 -4.30
N PHE A 140 4.35 -19.59 -3.67
CA PHE A 140 5.30 -20.13 -2.70
C PHE A 140 6.73 -20.21 -3.26
N LEU A 141 6.89 -20.77 -4.47
CA LEU A 141 8.20 -20.91 -5.11
C LEU A 141 8.84 -19.56 -5.44
N GLN A 142 8.04 -18.61 -5.92
CA GLN A 142 8.49 -17.24 -6.16
C GLN A 142 8.97 -16.55 -4.87
N TRP A 143 8.26 -16.75 -3.76
CA TRP A 143 8.67 -16.25 -2.44
C TRP A 143 9.98 -16.88 -1.97
N GLN A 144 10.10 -18.20 -2.10
CA GLN A 144 11.30 -18.93 -1.73
C GLN A 144 12.53 -18.42 -2.50
N TYR A 145 12.39 -18.21 -3.80
CA TYR A 145 13.44 -17.65 -4.63
C TYR A 145 13.81 -16.22 -4.24
N ARG A 146 12.82 -15.32 -4.09
CA ARG A 146 13.07 -13.92 -3.69
C ARG A 146 13.77 -13.83 -2.34
N LEU A 147 13.42 -14.70 -1.39
CA LEU A 147 14.07 -14.76 -0.09
C LEU A 147 15.52 -15.24 -0.22
N ALA A 148 15.76 -16.31 -0.97
CA ALA A 148 17.10 -16.85 -1.20
C ALA A 148 18.03 -15.83 -1.90
N GLU A 149 17.52 -15.12 -2.90
CA GLU A 149 18.27 -14.06 -3.59
C GLU A 149 18.68 -12.92 -2.63
N LEU A 150 17.78 -12.51 -1.72
CA LEU A 150 18.09 -11.48 -0.74
C LEU A 150 19.08 -11.95 0.32
N GLU A 151 18.99 -13.21 0.75
CA GLU A 151 19.93 -13.84 1.69
C GLU A 151 21.33 -13.92 1.10
N ASP A 152 21.45 -14.24 -0.17
CA ASP A 152 22.74 -14.26 -0.85
C ASP A 152 23.33 -12.86 -1.04
N ARG A 153 22.53 -11.88 -1.47
CA ARG A 153 22.98 -10.48 -1.52
C ARG A 153 23.46 -9.97 -0.16
N TYR A 154 22.80 -10.37 0.93
CA TYR A 154 23.26 -10.07 2.28
C TYR A 154 24.59 -10.78 2.57
N ALA A 155 24.74 -12.03 2.17
CA ALA A 155 25.89 -12.83 2.53
C ALA A 155 27.13 -12.54 1.67
N GLN A 156 26.97 -12.09 0.42
CA GLN A 156 28.04 -11.53 -0.43
C GLN A 156 28.69 -10.27 0.17
N ARG A 157 27.99 -9.55 1.06
CA ARG A 157 28.58 -8.45 1.85
C ARG A 157 29.69 -8.94 2.77
N TYR A 158 29.61 -10.19 3.23
CA TYR A 158 30.49 -10.77 4.24
C TYR A 158 31.47 -11.82 3.68
N ASP A 159 31.12 -12.52 2.59
CA ASP A 159 32.01 -13.53 1.99
C ASP A 159 31.70 -13.77 0.49
N ARG A 160 32.73 -13.68 -0.38
CA ARG A 160 32.63 -13.87 -1.85
C ARG A 160 32.73 -15.35 -2.27
N LYS A 161 32.17 -16.27 -1.49
CA LYS A 161 32.16 -17.71 -1.83
C LYS A 161 30.77 -18.20 -2.27
N TYR A 162 30.77 -19.03 -3.32
CA TYR A 162 29.62 -19.68 -3.95
C TYR A 162 28.71 -20.41 -2.94
N ARG A 163 27.38 -20.30 -3.12
CA ARG A 163 26.37 -20.91 -2.23
C ARG A 163 25.44 -21.87 -2.97
N GLU A 164 25.46 -23.11 -2.54
CA GLU A 164 24.68 -24.24 -3.08
C GLU A 164 23.15 -24.06 -2.93
N GLU A 165 22.71 -23.31 -1.92
CA GLU A 165 21.28 -23.06 -1.67
C GLU A 165 20.64 -22.18 -2.77
N LEU A 166 21.42 -21.29 -3.40
CA LEU A 166 20.94 -20.47 -4.51
C LEU A 166 20.72 -21.30 -5.77
N GLN A 167 21.63 -22.24 -6.02
CA GLN A 167 21.51 -23.19 -7.12
C GLN A 167 20.24 -24.03 -6.94
N ARG A 168 19.99 -24.54 -5.73
CA ARG A 168 18.76 -25.30 -5.44
C ARG A 168 17.48 -24.48 -5.62
N ALA A 169 17.49 -23.18 -5.30
CA ALA A 169 16.35 -22.29 -5.50
C ALA A 169 16.11 -21.99 -6.99
N ALA A 170 17.17 -21.79 -7.77
CA ALA A 170 17.10 -21.63 -9.23
C ALA A 170 16.57 -22.91 -9.89
N ASP A 171 17.12 -24.07 -9.54
CA ASP A 171 16.71 -25.38 -10.06
C ASP A 171 15.23 -25.68 -9.74
N ALA A 172 14.74 -25.24 -8.57
CA ALA A 172 13.33 -25.40 -8.19
C ALA A 172 12.40 -24.49 -9.01
N LEU A 173 12.86 -23.31 -9.40
CA LEU A 173 12.11 -22.41 -10.28
C LEU A 173 12.03 -22.98 -11.69
N ASP A 174 13.17 -23.42 -12.24
CA ASP A 174 13.23 -24.01 -13.58
C ASP A 174 12.30 -25.21 -13.73
N ARG A 175 12.16 -26.02 -12.68
CA ARG A 175 11.24 -27.17 -12.66
C ARG A 175 9.76 -26.80 -12.59
N ALA A 176 9.42 -25.62 -12.07
CA ALA A 176 8.03 -25.20 -11.89
C ALA A 176 7.44 -24.53 -13.14
N TYR A 177 8.30 -24.09 -14.07
CA TYR A 177 7.92 -23.48 -15.34
C TYR A 177 8.04 -24.44 -16.55
N LEU A 178 8.25 -25.74 -16.30
CA LEU A 178 8.17 -26.84 -17.27
C LEU A 178 6.82 -27.56 -17.14
#